data_AF-A0A1J7GDW9-F1
#
_entry.id   AF-A0A1J7GDW9-F1
#
_cell.length_a   1.000
_cell.length_b   1.000
_cell.length_c   1.000
_cell.angle_alpha   90.00
_cell.angle_beta   90.00
_cell.angle_gamma   90.00
#
_symmetry.space_group_name_H-M   'P 1'
#
loop_
_entity.id
_entity.type
_entity.pdbx_description
1 polymer ?
#
loop_
_entity_poly.entity_id
_entity_poly.type
_entity_poly.pdbx_seq_one_letter_code
_entity_poly.pdbx_strand_id
1 'polypeptide(L)'
;METEKAANGGVEYQCRTSEVVVERMAEYIETDSCVDQCGVDRKFVGISSDALLESQFTAKLCSPSCYQKCPNIVDLYFNLAAGEGVFLPDLCERQRSNPRRAMFELVSSGAAPGPVYDVSDNIEAIPAPVPQ
;
A
#
# COMPACT_ATOMS: atom_id res chain seq x y z
N MET A 1 -10.33 14.40 26.96
CA MET A 1 -9.45 14.61 28.12
C MET A 1 -10.24 15.48 29.08
N GLU A 2 -10.64 14.94 30.21
CA GLU A 2 -11.39 15.69 31.23
C GLU A 2 -10.41 16.08 32.34
N THR A 3 -10.58 17.29 32.87
CA THR A 3 -9.73 17.84 33.94
C THR A 3 -10.54 17.95 35.21
N GLU A 4 -10.07 17.31 36.27
CA GLU A 4 -10.66 17.41 37.60
C GLU A 4 -9.67 18.06 38.57
N LYS A 5 -10.21 18.82 39.53
CA LYS A 5 -9.38 19.52 40.50
C LYS A 5 -9.06 18.55 41.65
N ALA A 6 -7.80 18.13 41.72
CA ALA A 6 -7.32 17.25 42.78
C ALA A 6 -7.50 17.92 44.15
N ALA A 7 -7.70 17.11 45.20
CA ALA A 7 -7.94 17.59 46.56
C ALA A 7 -6.81 18.50 47.12
N ASN A 8 -5.60 18.42 46.56
CA ASN A 8 -4.47 19.27 46.91
C ASN A 8 -4.38 20.58 46.10
N GLY A 9 -5.35 20.86 45.23
CA GLY A 9 -5.37 22.04 44.36
C GLY A 9 -4.70 21.85 42.99
N GLY A 10 -4.12 20.69 42.70
CA GLY A 10 -3.61 20.32 41.39
C GLY A 10 -4.71 20.03 40.36
N VAL A 11 -4.33 19.94 39.09
CA VAL A 11 -5.22 19.50 38.01
C VAL A 11 -4.86 18.07 37.65
N GLU A 12 -5.82 17.17 37.77
CA GLU A 12 -5.68 15.76 37.38
C GLU A 12 -6.35 15.55 36.02
N TYR A 13 -5.66 14.84 35.14
CA TYR A 13 -6.15 14.53 33.81
C TYR A 13 -6.67 13.10 33.80
N GLN A 14 -7.93 12.93 33.43
CA GLN A 14 -8.53 11.61 33.33
C GLN A 14 -8.89 11.28 31.88
N CYS A 15 -8.46 10.09 31.46
CA CYS A 15 -8.91 9.47 30.23
C CYS A 15 -10.26 8.81 30.51
N ARG A 16 -11.33 9.37 29.95
CA ARG A 16 -12.66 8.75 29.97
C ARG A 16 -12.86 7.98 28.67
N THR A 17 -13.07 6.68 28.78
CA THR A 17 -13.50 5.84 27.66
C THR A 17 -14.96 6.16 27.35
N SER A 18 -15.32 6.26 26.07
CA SER A 18 -16.71 6.41 25.64
C SER A 18 -17.56 5.21 26.07
N GLU A 19 -18.86 5.42 26.28
CA GLU A 19 -19.83 4.34 26.57
C GLU A 19 -20.07 3.41 25.36
N VAL A 20 -19.47 3.71 24.21
CA VAL A 20 -19.51 2.85 23.03
C VAL A 20 -18.75 1.56 23.33
N VAL A 21 -19.49 0.51 23.66
CA VAL A 21 -18.97 -0.84 23.80
C VAL A 21 -19.08 -1.54 22.45
N VAL A 22 -17.94 -1.99 21.92
CA VAL A 22 -17.92 -2.83 20.72
C VAL A 22 -18.32 -4.25 21.15
N GLU A 23 -19.56 -4.64 20.86
CA GLU A 23 -20.17 -5.90 21.30
C GLU A 23 -19.40 -7.15 20.85
N ARG A 24 -18.69 -7.05 19.71
CA ARG A 24 -17.73 -8.05 19.22
C ARG A 24 -16.64 -7.32 18.43
N MET A 25 -15.37 -7.53 18.77
CA MET A 25 -14.31 -7.32 17.77
C MET A 25 -14.46 -8.44 16.74
N ALA A 26 -15.32 -8.24 15.75
CA ALA A 26 -15.62 -9.21 14.71
C ALA A 26 -14.51 -9.29 13.64
N GLU A 27 -13.43 -8.54 13.83
CA GLU A 27 -12.39 -8.34 12.84
C GLU A 27 -11.08 -8.98 13.32
N TYR A 28 -10.40 -9.64 12.38
CA TYR A 28 -9.07 -10.18 12.60
C TYR A 28 -8.12 -9.02 12.88
N ILE A 29 -7.39 -9.05 14.00
CA ILE A 29 -6.37 -8.04 14.31
C ILE A 29 -5.01 -8.65 14.02
N GLU A 30 -4.22 -7.92 13.24
CA GLU A 30 -2.86 -8.36 12.91
C GLU A 30 -1.96 -8.32 14.14
N THR A 31 -1.22 -9.41 14.31
CA THR A 31 -0.32 -9.57 15.45
C THR A 31 0.95 -8.73 15.28
N ASP A 32 1.67 -8.51 16.38
CA ASP A 32 3.01 -7.88 16.31
C ASP A 32 3.98 -8.70 15.45
N SER A 33 3.78 -10.02 15.37
CA SER A 33 4.55 -10.88 14.46
C SER A 33 4.30 -10.52 12.99
N CYS A 34 3.07 -10.15 12.64
CA CYS A 34 2.75 -9.71 11.29
C CYS A 34 3.30 -8.32 10.99
N VAL A 35 3.28 -7.43 11.98
CA VAL A 35 3.94 -6.11 11.89
C VAL A 35 5.41 -6.27 11.52
N ASP A 36 6.15 -7.13 12.23
CA ASP A 36 7.58 -7.38 11.96
C ASP A 36 7.83 -8.11 10.62
N GLN A 37 7.07 -9.18 10.34
CA GLN A 37 7.23 -10.00 9.14
C GLN A 37 6.93 -9.23 7.85
N CYS A 38 5.95 -8.33 7.88
CA CYS A 38 5.61 -7.47 6.74
C CYS A 38 6.46 -6.19 6.68
N GLY A 39 7.26 -5.90 7.71
CA GLY A 39 8.12 -4.72 7.72
C GLY A 39 7.37 -3.39 7.89
N VAL A 40 6.19 -3.41 8.51
CA VAL A 40 5.42 -2.21 8.85
C VAL A 40 5.74 -1.77 10.28
N ASP A 41 5.54 -0.48 10.61
CA ASP A 41 5.69 0.04 11.96
C ASP A 41 4.44 0.82 12.38
N ARG A 42 3.93 0.51 13.57
CA ARG A 42 2.76 1.19 14.17
C ARG A 42 3.02 2.66 14.50
N LYS A 43 4.27 3.10 14.49
CA LYS A 43 4.68 4.49 14.77
C LYS A 43 4.62 5.39 13.54
N PHE A 44 4.53 4.83 12.32
CA PHE A 44 4.36 5.66 11.14
C PHE A 44 3.00 6.34 11.14
N VAL A 45 2.99 7.63 10.81
CA VAL A 45 1.76 8.41 10.64
C VAL A 45 1.48 8.49 9.15
N GLY A 46 0.52 7.70 8.68
CA GLY A 46 0.16 7.62 7.28
C GLY A 46 0.82 6.47 6.53
N ILE A 47 0.32 6.22 5.32
CA ILE A 47 0.78 5.16 4.43
C ILE A 47 1.14 5.84 3.11
N SER A 48 2.34 5.59 2.59
CA SER A 48 2.75 6.02 1.26
C SER A 48 2.85 4.82 0.33
N SER A 49 2.37 4.96 -0.90
CA SER A 49 2.61 4.01 -1.98
C SER A 49 4.08 3.92 -2.38
N ASP A 50 4.90 4.94 -2.08
CA ASP A 50 6.34 4.92 -2.32
C ASP A 50 7.05 3.79 -1.58
N ALA A 51 6.48 3.27 -0.48
CA ALA A 51 7.03 2.12 0.23
C ALA A 51 7.17 0.89 -0.69
N LEU A 52 6.29 0.73 -1.68
CA LEU A 52 6.37 -0.37 -2.66
C LEU A 52 7.58 -0.24 -3.59
N LEU A 53 8.16 0.96 -3.70
CA LEU A 53 9.42 1.21 -4.41
C LEU A 53 10.63 0.80 -3.58
N GLU A 54 10.50 0.60 -2.26
CA GLU A 54 11.61 0.21 -1.41
C GLU A 54 11.82 -1.32 -1.42
N SER A 55 12.96 -1.77 -1.95
CA SER A 55 13.20 -3.20 -2.20
C SER A 55 13.26 -4.01 -0.91
N GLN A 56 13.69 -3.38 0.20
CA GLN A 56 13.70 -4.02 1.52
C GLN A 56 12.29 -4.20 2.07
N PHE A 57 11.43 -3.18 1.93
CA PHE A 57 10.03 -3.28 2.31
C PHE A 57 9.31 -4.32 1.46
N THR A 58 9.40 -4.22 0.14
CA THR A 58 8.76 -5.14 -0.81
C THR A 58 9.26 -6.58 -0.62
N ALA A 59 10.53 -6.79 -0.26
CA ALA A 59 11.03 -8.11 0.10
C ALA A 59 10.35 -8.70 1.34
N LYS A 60 10.11 -7.90 2.38
CA LYS A 60 9.40 -8.33 3.60
C LYS A 60 7.91 -8.56 3.32
N LEU A 61 7.25 -7.63 2.65
CA LEU A 61 5.84 -7.75 2.25
C LEU A 61 5.60 -9.01 1.39
N CYS A 62 6.48 -9.29 0.43
CA CYS A 62 6.38 -10.46 -0.45
C CYS A 62 6.99 -11.74 0.14
N SER A 63 7.48 -11.70 1.38
CA SER A 63 7.96 -12.90 2.07
C SER A 63 6.79 -13.86 2.33
N PRO A 64 7.00 -15.19 2.28
CA PRO A 64 5.92 -16.15 2.59
C PRO A 64 5.32 -15.96 3.98
N SER A 65 6.14 -15.49 4.94
CA SER A 65 5.73 -15.12 6.29
C SER A 65 4.64 -14.05 6.29
N CYS A 66 4.82 -12.96 5.55
CA CYS A 66 3.82 -11.91 5.45
C CYS A 66 2.68 -12.29 4.49
N TYR A 67 3.04 -12.60 3.24
CA TYR A 67 2.10 -12.70 2.13
C TYR A 67 1.01 -13.76 2.32
N GLN A 68 1.30 -14.82 3.08
CA GLN A 68 0.38 -15.95 3.30
C GLN A 68 -0.28 -15.95 4.68
N LYS A 69 0.23 -15.18 5.64
CA LYS A 69 -0.18 -15.29 7.05
C LYS A 69 -0.71 -13.99 7.67
N CYS A 70 -0.57 -12.86 6.98
CA CYS A 70 -0.94 -11.54 7.47
C CYS A 70 -1.96 -10.89 6.50
N PRO A 71 -3.18 -11.44 6.41
CA PRO A 71 -4.16 -11.08 5.38
C PRO A 71 -4.54 -9.60 5.35
N ASN A 72 -4.66 -8.92 6.50
CA ASN A 72 -5.09 -7.52 6.50
C ASN A 72 -3.95 -6.59 6.05
N ILE A 73 -2.70 -6.87 6.41
CA ILE A 73 -1.56 -6.08 5.91
C ILE A 73 -1.42 -6.31 4.41
N VAL A 74 -1.53 -7.56 3.95
CA VAL A 74 -1.43 -7.88 2.53
C VAL A 74 -2.56 -7.23 1.73
N ASP A 75 -3.80 -7.29 2.21
CA ASP A 75 -4.95 -6.66 1.57
C ASP A 75 -4.80 -5.14 1.49
N LEU A 76 -4.33 -4.51 2.57
CA LEU A 76 -4.06 -3.07 2.59
C LEU A 76 -3.08 -2.66 1.48
N TYR A 77 -1.95 -3.36 1.36
CA TYR A 77 -0.95 -3.06 0.32
C TYR A 77 -1.35 -3.54 -1.08
N PHE A 78 -2.22 -4.54 -1.18
CA PHE A 78 -2.80 -4.97 -2.45
C PHE A 78 -3.66 -3.85 -3.03
N ASN A 79 -4.57 -3.29 -2.22
CA ASN A 79 -5.43 -2.19 -2.62
C ASN A 79 -4.63 -0.91 -2.89
N LEU A 80 -3.59 -0.65 -2.08
CA LEU A 80 -2.69 0.48 -2.31
C LEU A 80 -1.96 0.35 -3.66
N ALA A 81 -1.39 -0.82 -3.96
CA ALA A 81 -0.74 -1.09 -5.23
C ALA A 81 -1.71 -0.94 -6.41
N ALA A 82 -2.94 -1.44 -6.27
CA ALA A 82 -3.98 -1.30 -7.29
C ALA A 82 -4.34 0.17 -7.55
N GLY A 83 -4.34 1.02 -6.51
CA GLY A 83 -4.50 2.47 -6.62
C GLY A 83 -3.42 3.14 -7.47
N GLU A 84 -2.21 2.55 -7.50
CA GLU A 84 -1.08 2.97 -8.34
C GLU A 84 -1.03 2.26 -9.70
N GLY A 85 -2.05 1.47 -10.05
CA GLY A 85 -2.09 0.69 -11.28
C GLY A 85 -1.15 -0.52 -11.30
N VAL A 86 -0.68 -0.98 -10.14
CA VAL A 86 0.24 -2.11 -9.99
C VAL A 86 -0.47 -3.32 -9.38
N PHE A 87 -0.28 -4.48 -9.99
CA PHE A 87 -0.75 -5.74 -9.41
C PHE A 87 0.29 -6.31 -8.44
N LEU A 88 -0.04 -6.35 -7.15
CA LEU A 88 0.88 -6.77 -6.09
C LEU A 88 1.45 -8.19 -6.28
N PRO A 89 0.69 -9.22 -6.72
CA PRO A 89 1.26 -10.53 -7.02
C PRO A 89 2.39 -10.48 -8.06
N ASP A 90 2.20 -9.73 -9.16
CA ASP A 90 3.23 -9.57 -10.20
C ASP A 90 4.45 -8.83 -9.67
N LEU A 91 4.25 -7.86 -8.78
CA LEU A 91 5.34 -7.18 -8.09
C LEU A 91 6.13 -8.17 -7.22
N CYS A 92 5.44 -9.04 -6.47
CA CYS A 92 6.10 -10.03 -5.62
C CYS A 92 6.87 -11.10 -6.40
N GLU A 93 6.35 -11.55 -7.55
CA GLU A 93 7.07 -12.47 -8.43
C GLU A 93 8.32 -11.81 -9.04
N ARG A 94 8.21 -10.54 -9.45
CA ARG A 94 9.37 -9.76 -9.92
C ARG A 94 10.39 -9.52 -8.82
N GLN A 95 9.95 -9.24 -7.60
CA GLN A 95 10.84 -9.07 -6.45
C GLN A 95 11.64 -10.34 -6.15
N ARG A 96 11.04 -11.54 -6.29
CA ARG A 96 11.76 -12.82 -6.09
C ARG A 96 12.75 -13.13 -7.20
N SER A 97 12.39 -12.84 -8.45
CA SER A 97 13.20 -13.17 -9.62
C SER A 97 14.29 -12.14 -9.90
N ASN A 98 13.99 -10.84 -9.78
CA ASN A 98 14.93 -9.74 -10.01
C ASN A 98 14.52 -8.43 -9.27
N PRO A 99 14.97 -8.23 -8.02
CA PRO A 99 14.63 -7.07 -7.20
C PRO A 99 14.96 -5.72 -7.86
N ARG A 100 16.04 -5.63 -8.64
CA ARG A 100 16.46 -4.38 -9.29
C ARG A 100 15.51 -3.96 -10.41
N ARG A 101 14.93 -4.93 -11.12
CA ARG A 101 14.00 -4.68 -12.23
C ARG A 101 12.61 -4.26 -11.72
N ALA A 102 12.17 -4.84 -10.61
CA ALA A 102 10.88 -4.52 -9.98
C ALA A 102 10.73 -3.01 -9.70
N MET A 103 11.74 -2.40 -9.09
CA MET A 103 11.78 -0.96 -8.82
C MET A 103 11.64 -0.09 -10.08
N PHE A 104 12.35 -0.43 -11.15
CA PHE A 104 12.38 0.39 -12.37
C PHE A 104 11.02 0.42 -13.08
N GLU A 105 10.33 -0.73 -13.12
CA GLU A 105 9.02 -0.82 -13.77
C GLU A 105 7.93 -0.09 -13.00
N LEU A 106 7.97 -0.10 -11.66
CA LEU A 106 7.06 0.69 -10.83
C LEU A 106 7.19 2.20 -11.11
N VAL A 107 8.42 2.71 -11.16
CA VAL A 107 8.68 4.13 -11.45
C VAL A 107 8.30 4.50 -12.89
N SER A 108 8.39 3.54 -13.81
CA SER A 108 8.05 3.76 -15.22
C SER A 108 6.55 3.61 -15.53
N SER A 109 5.74 3.07 -14.61
CA SER A 109 4.33 2.72 -14.86
C SER A 109 3.31 3.82 -14.53
N GLY A 110 3.74 5.08 -14.42
CA GLY A 110 2.83 6.23 -14.36
C GLY A 110 1.95 6.43 -15.62
N ALA A 111 1.99 5.50 -16.58
CA ALA A 111 1.08 5.45 -17.71
C ALA A 111 -0.16 4.65 -17.33
N ALA A 112 -1.23 5.35 -16.93
CA ALA A 112 -2.56 4.76 -16.85
C ALA A 112 -2.90 4.05 -18.17
N PRO A 113 -3.52 2.85 -18.15
CA PRO A 113 -4.02 2.23 -19.36
C PRO A 113 -5.07 3.18 -19.97
N GLY A 114 -4.72 3.83 -21.08
CA GLY A 114 -5.68 4.58 -21.87
C GLY A 114 -6.78 3.63 -22.35
N PRO A 115 -8.01 4.13 -22.56
CA PRO A 115 -9.11 3.31 -23.05
C PRO A 115 -8.70 2.57 -24.33
N VAL A 116 -8.82 1.25 -24.31
CA VAL A 116 -8.64 0.40 -25.49
C VAL A 116 -9.81 0.68 -26.44
N TYR A 117 -9.58 1.55 -27.42
CA TYR A 117 -10.44 1.62 -28.58
C TYR A 117 -9.92 0.60 -29.60
N ASP A 118 -10.75 -0.39 -29.89
CA ASP A 118 -10.57 -1.33 -30.99
C ASP A 118 -10.71 -0.54 -32.31
N VAL A 119 -9.60 0.04 -32.77
CA VAL A 119 -9.52 0.62 -34.12
C VAL A 119 -9.10 -0.52 -35.03
N SER A 120 -10.11 -1.12 -35.67
CA SER A 120 -9.90 -1.93 -36.87
C SER A 120 -9.08 -1.15 -37.89
N ASP A 121 -8.08 -1.84 -38.45
CA ASP A 121 -7.18 -1.42 -39.51
C ASP A 121 -7.82 -0.51 -40.56
N ASN A 122 -7.09 0.54 -40.95
CA ASN A 122 -6.85 1.02 -42.33
C ASN A 122 -6.49 2.51 -42.32
N ILE A 123 -5.20 2.85 -42.17
CA ILE A 123 -4.71 4.16 -42.62
C ILE A 123 -3.52 3.95 -43.56
N GLU A 124 -3.84 4.14 -44.84
CA GLU A 124 -2.94 4.22 -45.98
C GLU A 124 -1.98 5.42 -45.81
N ALA A 125 -0.67 5.19 -45.95
CA ALA A 125 0.35 6.21 -45.77
C ALA A 125 0.34 7.22 -46.94
N ILE A 126 0.10 8.50 -46.65
CA ILE A 126 0.25 9.59 -47.62
C ILE A 126 1.73 10.04 -47.61
N PRO A 127 2.44 10.08 -48.76
CA PRO A 127 3.83 10.51 -48.80
C PRO A 127 3.95 12.03 -48.63
N ALA A 128 5.00 12.46 -47.92
CA ALA A 128 5.30 13.87 -47.64
C ALA A 128 5.70 14.66 -48.91
N PRO A 129 5.40 15.96 -49.00
CA PRO A 129 5.79 16.79 -50.13
C PRO A 129 7.26 17.21 -50.06
N VAL A 130 7.86 17.36 -51.24
CA VAL A 130 9.28 17.73 -51.44
C VAL A 130 9.45 19.24 -51.21
N PRO A 131 10.51 19.71 -50.51
CA PRO A 131 10.78 21.14 -50.35
C PRO A 131 11.34 21.75 -51.64
N GLN A 132 10.94 22.99 -51.94
CA GLN A 132 11.47 23.81 -53.03
C GLN A 132 12.62 24.69 -52.55
#